data_AF-B3RKL4-F1
#
_entry.id   AF-B3RKL4-F1
#
_cell.length_a   1.000
_cell.length_b   1.000
_cell.length_c   1.000
_cell.angle_alpha   90.00
_cell.angle_beta   90.00
_cell.angle_gamma   90.00
#
_symmetry.space_group_name_H-M   'P 1'
#
loop_
_entity.id
_entity.type
_entity.pdbx_description
1 polymer ?
#
loop_
_entity_poly.entity_id
_entity_poly.type
_entity_poly.pdbx_seq_one_letter_code
_entity_poly.pdbx_strand_id
1 'polypeptide(L)'
;MRLRSLSHALRVGWLNYGHGCLFYGNSPWIRYNSTTGHKVACIEDLSIGQSVEITRSFSHNDVKLFAQLSGDNNPLHLDPDYAKNTQFGRCIVHGLLINGLLSALLGTKLPGYGTIYVSQDIRFHSPLYIDEEVTALVQISNIRRSTVYAALTCTAKERNEVVLSGQAIVMIPKRNQIQSE
;
A
#
# COMPACT_ATOMS: atom_id res chain seq x y z
N MET A 1 -41.76 -48.55 5.97
CA MET A 1 -40.79 -48.87 7.04
C MET A 1 -39.92 -47.64 7.23
N ARG A 2 -40.01 -47.02 8.41
CA ARG A 2 -39.36 -45.75 8.80
C ARG A 2 -37.83 -45.92 8.90
N LEU A 3 -37.12 -44.78 8.85
CA LEU A 3 -35.96 -44.33 9.67
C LEU A 3 -35.13 -43.38 8.78
N ARG A 4 -34.63 -42.20 9.18
CA ARG A 4 -34.77 -41.30 10.33
C ARG A 4 -34.10 -39.99 9.88
N SER A 5 -34.71 -38.83 10.13
CA SER A 5 -33.99 -37.56 10.08
C SER A 5 -33.09 -37.45 11.30
N LEU A 6 -31.90 -36.87 11.12
CA LEU A 6 -31.03 -36.44 12.21
C LEU A 6 -30.67 -34.97 11.97
N SER A 7 -31.47 -34.11 12.59
CA SER A 7 -31.11 -32.75 12.95
C SER A 7 -29.95 -32.79 13.95
N HIS A 8 -28.85 -32.10 13.66
CA HIS A 8 -27.90 -31.64 14.68
C HIS A 8 -27.73 -30.14 14.51
N ALA A 9 -28.45 -29.39 15.35
CA ALA A 9 -28.19 -27.99 15.60
C ALA A 9 -26.93 -27.90 16.49
N LEU A 10 -25.84 -27.36 15.96
CA LEU A 10 -24.72 -26.91 16.78
C LEU A 10 -24.94 -25.43 17.09
N ARG A 11 -25.33 -25.17 18.34
CA ARG A 11 -25.29 -23.84 18.95
C ARG A 11 -23.85 -23.36 18.96
N VAL A 12 -23.55 -22.30 18.20
CA VAL A 12 -22.32 -21.53 18.38
C VAL A 12 -22.58 -20.54 19.51
N GLY A 13 -22.06 -20.86 20.70
CA GLY A 13 -22.06 -19.96 21.84
C GLY A 13 -21.08 -18.83 21.58
N TRP A 14 -21.55 -17.58 21.67
CA TRP A 14 -20.69 -16.41 21.69
C TRP A 14 -20.07 -16.30 23.09
N LEU A 15 -18.80 -16.65 23.21
CA LEU A 15 -17.99 -16.27 24.36
C LEU A 15 -17.38 -14.90 24.09
N ASN A 16 -17.90 -13.89 24.78
CA ASN A 16 -17.27 -12.59 24.91
C ASN A 16 -15.94 -12.75 25.64
N TYR A 17 -14.84 -12.62 24.91
CA TYR A 17 -13.52 -12.40 25.49
C TYR A 17 -13.01 -11.06 25.00
N GLY A 18 -13.14 -10.05 25.86
CA GLY A 18 -12.35 -8.84 25.75
C GLY A 18 -10.89 -9.18 26.00
N HIS A 19 -10.08 -9.16 24.95
CA HIS A 19 -8.63 -9.15 25.06
C HIS A 19 -8.05 -8.23 24.00
N GLY A 20 -7.30 -7.23 24.49
CA GLY A 20 -6.47 -6.38 23.65
C GLY A 20 -5.53 -7.23 22.80
N CYS A 21 -5.48 -6.91 21.52
CA CYS A 21 -4.56 -7.54 20.59
C CYS A 21 -3.17 -6.95 20.83
N LEU A 22 -2.32 -7.66 21.58
CA LEU A 22 -0.89 -7.35 21.69
C LEU A 22 -0.18 -7.92 20.46
N PHE A 23 -0.01 -7.08 19.44
CA PHE A 23 0.89 -7.39 18.33
C PHE A 23 2.34 -7.20 18.80
N TYR A 24 3.06 -8.31 19.01
CA TYR A 24 4.52 -8.28 19.15
C TYR A 24 5.16 -8.13 17.77
N GLY A 25 5.48 -6.89 17.41
CA GLY A 25 6.24 -6.54 16.22
C GLY A 25 6.99 -5.23 16.47
N ASN A 26 8.12 -5.31 17.18
CA ASN A 26 9.01 -4.16 17.37
C ASN A 26 9.81 -3.88 16.09
N SER A 27 9.16 -3.30 15.09
CA SER A 27 9.85 -2.60 14.00
C SER A 27 10.11 -1.16 14.47
N PRO A 28 11.36 -0.66 14.46
CA PRO A 28 11.70 0.67 14.99
C PRO A 28 11.09 1.84 14.20
N TRP A 29 10.42 1.56 13.08
CA TRP A 29 9.90 2.56 12.15
C TRP A 29 8.38 2.70 12.15
N ILE A 30 7.63 1.88 12.89
CA ILE A 30 6.17 1.97 12.94
C ILE A 30 5.71 1.93 14.40
N ARG A 31 5.63 3.12 15.02
CA ARG A 31 4.86 3.31 16.25
C ARG A 31 3.41 3.67 15.87
N TYR A 32 2.49 2.73 16.06
CA TYR A 32 1.05 3.06 16.03
C TYR A 32 0.66 3.67 17.38
N ASN A 33 0.70 5.00 17.48
CA ASN A 33 0.05 5.73 18.57
C ASN A 33 -1.42 5.97 18.19
N SER A 34 -2.32 5.10 18.64
CA SER A 34 -3.77 5.21 18.46
C SER A 34 -4.41 6.24 19.40
N THR A 35 -3.93 7.49 19.41
CA THR A 35 -4.49 8.52 20.30
C THR A 35 -4.46 9.94 19.74
N THR A 36 -4.81 10.11 18.46
CA THR A 36 -5.36 11.36 17.92
C THR A 36 -6.37 10.98 16.84
N GLY A 37 -7.57 11.55 16.87
CA GLY A 37 -8.56 11.31 15.81
C GLY A 37 -7.93 11.63 14.45
N HIS A 38 -7.90 10.66 13.54
CA HIS A 38 -7.38 10.89 12.20
C HIS A 38 -8.30 11.88 11.48
N LYS A 39 -7.79 13.07 11.13
CA LYS A 39 -8.54 14.02 10.30
C LYS A 39 -8.78 13.38 8.93
N VAL A 40 -10.03 13.01 8.66
CA VAL A 40 -10.46 12.56 7.33
C VAL A 40 -10.31 13.73 6.36
N ALA A 41 -9.59 13.51 5.26
CA ALA A 41 -9.44 14.52 4.24
C ALA A 41 -10.75 14.65 3.44
N CYS A 42 -10.98 15.83 2.88
CA CYS A 42 -12.16 16.11 2.07
C CYS A 42 -11.74 16.75 0.74
N ILE A 43 -12.61 16.65 -0.26
CA ILE A 43 -12.31 17.17 -1.60
C ILE A 43 -11.98 18.66 -1.58
N GLU A 44 -12.58 19.42 -0.66
CA GLU A 44 -12.39 20.86 -0.53
C GLU A 44 -10.99 21.25 -0.03
N ASP A 45 -10.22 20.30 0.51
CA ASP A 45 -8.86 20.52 1.00
C ASP A 45 -7.79 20.30 -0.11
N LEU A 46 -8.20 19.94 -1.33
CA LEU A 46 -7.30 19.52 -2.40
C LEU A 46 -7.22 20.55 -3.53
N SER A 47 -6.03 20.68 -4.12
CA SER A 47 -5.81 21.50 -5.32
C SER A 47 -5.04 20.73 -6.41
N ILE A 48 -5.33 21.06 -7.67
CA ILE A 48 -4.57 20.53 -8.81
C ILE A 48 -3.13 21.05 -8.72
N GLY A 49 -2.16 20.17 -8.94
CA GLY A 49 -0.73 20.46 -8.83
C GLY A 49 -0.16 20.20 -7.43
N GLN A 50 -1.00 19.99 -6.41
CA GLN A 50 -0.53 19.59 -5.08
C GLN A 50 0.18 18.24 -5.16
N SER A 51 1.33 18.12 -4.50
CA SER A 51 2.14 16.91 -4.48
C SER A 51 2.67 16.56 -3.10
N VAL A 52 3.02 15.29 -2.93
CA VAL A 52 3.72 14.76 -1.77
C VAL A 52 4.66 13.65 -2.23
N GLU A 53 5.78 13.49 -1.53
CA GLU A 53 6.73 12.43 -1.79
C GLU A 53 7.19 11.74 -0.50
N ILE A 54 7.72 10.54 -0.67
CA ILE A 54 8.42 9.80 0.36
C ILE A 54 9.63 9.08 -0.27
N THR A 55 10.76 9.13 0.42
CA THR A 55 11.96 8.38 0.03
C THR A 55 12.17 7.22 1.00
N ARG A 56 12.46 6.03 0.47
CA ARG A 56 12.71 4.82 1.26
C ARG A 56 13.65 3.86 0.51
N SER A 57 14.42 3.07 1.24
CA SER A 57 15.06 1.85 0.73
C SER A 57 14.38 0.59 1.27
N PHE A 58 14.45 -0.50 0.51
CA PHE A 58 13.90 -1.80 0.90
C PHE A 58 15.02 -2.78 1.18
N SER A 59 15.02 -3.34 2.39
CA SER A 59 15.98 -4.36 2.79
C SER A 59 15.60 -5.73 2.24
N HIS A 60 16.53 -6.68 2.29
CA HIS A 60 16.25 -8.10 2.03
C HIS A 60 15.09 -8.64 2.89
N ASN A 61 14.95 -8.16 4.12
CA ASN A 61 13.86 -8.59 5.00
C ASN A 61 12.51 -8.04 4.55
N ASP A 62 12.44 -6.80 4.06
CA ASP A 62 11.21 -6.23 3.50
C ASP A 62 10.74 -7.04 2.29
N VAL A 63 11.66 -7.41 1.39
CA VAL A 63 11.37 -8.24 0.22
C VAL A 63 10.87 -9.62 0.61
N LYS A 64 11.50 -10.27 1.61
CA LYS A 64 11.05 -11.57 2.13
C LYS A 64 9.67 -11.49 2.78
N LEU A 65 9.42 -10.48 3.61
CA LEU A 65 8.11 -10.27 4.24
C LEU A 65 7.02 -10.02 3.19
N PHE A 66 7.33 -9.26 2.15
CA PHE A 66 6.39 -9.04 1.05
C PHE A 66 6.11 -10.33 0.27
N ALA A 67 7.13 -11.14 -0.04
CA ALA A 67 6.94 -12.44 -0.69
C ALA A 67 6.03 -13.37 0.13
N GLN A 68 6.22 -13.41 1.45
CA GLN A 68 5.36 -14.18 2.35
C GLN A 68 3.91 -13.66 2.38
N LEU A 69 3.74 -12.34 2.44
CA LEU A 69 2.42 -11.71 2.49
C LEU A 69 1.64 -11.85 1.18
N SER A 70 2.33 -11.67 0.05
CA SER A 70 1.73 -11.65 -1.29
C SER A 70 1.62 -13.04 -1.93
N GLY A 71 2.43 -14.00 -1.48
CA GLY A 71 2.61 -15.29 -2.15
C GLY A 71 3.55 -15.24 -3.36
N ASP A 72 4.07 -14.07 -3.74
CA ASP A 72 5.03 -13.91 -4.84
C ASP A 72 6.44 -14.33 -4.40
N ASN A 73 6.66 -15.64 -4.47
CA ASN A 73 7.93 -16.29 -4.15
C ASN A 73 8.84 -16.46 -5.37
N ASN A 74 8.69 -15.62 -6.40
CA ASN A 74 9.56 -15.69 -7.58
C ASN A 74 11.05 -15.56 -7.16
N PRO A 75 11.93 -16.52 -7.53
CA PRO A 75 13.33 -16.50 -7.12
C PRO A 75 14.09 -15.26 -7.60
N LEU A 76 13.59 -14.57 -8.62
CA LEU A 76 14.11 -13.26 -9.06
C LEU A 76 14.25 -12.23 -7.94
N HIS A 77 13.42 -12.32 -6.90
CA HIS A 77 13.43 -11.41 -5.76
C HIS A 77 14.20 -11.95 -4.55
N LEU A 78 14.41 -13.27 -4.47
CA LEU A 78 14.79 -13.96 -3.23
C LEU A 78 16.11 -14.72 -3.30
N ASP A 79 16.52 -15.13 -4.49
CA ASP A 79 17.65 -16.02 -4.72
C ASP A 79 18.74 -15.30 -5.55
N PRO A 80 19.86 -14.91 -4.93
CA PRO A 80 20.98 -14.29 -5.63
C PRO A 80 21.60 -15.15 -6.73
N ASP A 81 21.63 -16.47 -6.56
CA ASP A 81 22.22 -17.39 -7.55
C ASP A 81 21.32 -17.49 -8.78
N TYR A 82 20.00 -17.52 -8.58
CA TYR A 82 19.05 -17.41 -9.68
C TYR A 82 19.17 -16.04 -10.37
N ALA A 83 19.11 -14.94 -9.60
CA ALA A 83 19.07 -13.59 -10.12
C ALA A 83 20.33 -13.19 -10.89
N LYS A 84 21.50 -13.71 -10.50
CA LYS A 84 22.78 -13.53 -11.21
C LYS A 84 22.73 -14.01 -12.66
N ASN A 85 21.88 -14.99 -12.96
CA ASN A 85 21.72 -15.54 -14.30
C ASN A 85 20.64 -14.83 -15.13
N THR A 86 20.04 -13.76 -14.60
CA THR A 86 19.05 -12.93 -15.30
C THR A 86 19.68 -11.64 -15.82
N GLN A 87 18.96 -10.91 -16.66
CA GLN A 87 19.39 -9.58 -17.15
C GLN A 87 19.65 -8.55 -16.04
N PHE A 88 19.13 -8.78 -14.83
CA PHE A 88 19.29 -7.85 -13.70
C PHE A 88 20.60 -8.07 -12.93
N GLY A 89 21.23 -9.24 -13.05
CA GLY A 89 22.50 -9.61 -12.42
C GLY A 89 22.50 -9.76 -10.88
N ARG A 90 21.41 -9.37 -10.21
CA ARG A 90 21.19 -9.50 -8.76
C ARG A 90 19.70 -9.36 -8.44
N CYS A 91 19.29 -9.72 -7.22
CA CYS A 91 17.89 -9.61 -6.78
C CYS A 91 17.37 -8.18 -6.88
N ILE A 92 16.11 -8.06 -7.30
CA ILE A 92 15.40 -6.79 -7.42
C ILE A 92 14.20 -6.77 -6.48
N VAL A 93 13.77 -5.58 -6.08
CA VAL A 93 12.58 -5.38 -5.24
C VAL A 93 11.32 -5.67 -6.06
N HIS A 94 10.30 -6.32 -5.48
CA HIS A 94 9.01 -6.51 -6.13
C HIS A 94 8.41 -5.16 -6.54
N GLY A 95 7.98 -5.03 -7.79
CA GLY A 95 7.37 -3.79 -8.28
C GLY A 95 6.14 -3.36 -7.46
N LEU A 96 5.32 -4.31 -7.00
CA LEU A 96 4.16 -4.02 -6.15
C LEU A 96 4.53 -3.62 -4.71
N LEU A 97 5.69 -4.04 -4.20
CA LEU A 97 6.20 -3.54 -2.92
C LEU A 97 6.53 -2.04 -3.02
N ILE A 98 7.14 -1.63 -4.13
CA ILE A 98 7.42 -0.21 -4.43
C ILE A 98 6.10 0.55 -4.59
N ASN A 99 5.12 -0.03 -5.30
CA ASN A 99 3.78 0.55 -5.47
C ASN A 99 3.06 0.78 -4.14
N GLY A 100 3.36 -0.02 -3.11
CA GLY A 100 2.87 0.18 -1.75
C GLY A 100 3.18 1.57 -1.18
N LEU A 101 4.27 2.23 -1.60
CA LEU A 101 4.58 3.61 -1.20
C LEU A 101 3.56 4.61 -1.77
N LEU A 102 3.14 4.44 -3.02
CA LEU A 102 2.13 5.28 -3.65
C LEU A 102 0.76 5.07 -2.97
N SER A 103 0.44 3.82 -2.62
CA SER A 103 -0.74 3.50 -1.80
C SER A 103 -0.69 4.20 -0.44
N ALA A 104 0.46 4.18 0.24
CA ALA A 104 0.63 4.84 1.53
C ALA A 104 0.49 6.37 1.41
N LEU A 105 1.09 6.99 0.40
CA LEU A 105 0.96 8.43 0.15
C LEU A 105 -0.50 8.83 -0.09
N LEU A 106 -1.20 8.13 -0.99
CA LEU A 106 -2.60 8.41 -1.31
C LEU A 106 -3.52 8.21 -0.09
N GLY A 107 -3.33 7.10 0.64
CA GLY A 107 -4.18 6.73 1.77
C GLY A 107 -3.93 7.50 3.06
N THR A 108 -2.76 8.14 3.22
CA THR A 108 -2.36 8.74 4.52
C THR A 108 -1.87 10.18 4.44
N LYS A 109 -1.48 10.68 3.25
CA LYS A 109 -0.90 12.02 3.08
C LYS A 109 -1.69 12.89 2.11
N LEU A 110 -1.87 12.44 0.87
CA LEU A 110 -2.52 13.21 -0.18
C LEU A 110 -3.22 12.28 -1.18
N PRO A 111 -4.56 12.19 -1.18
CA PRO A 111 -5.47 13.03 -0.40
C PRO A 111 -5.44 12.80 1.13
N GLY A 112 -5.14 11.59 1.60
CA GLY A 112 -5.06 11.27 3.03
C GLY A 112 -6.17 10.36 3.54
N TYR A 113 -6.41 10.35 4.86
CA TYR A 113 -7.37 9.43 5.48
C TYR A 113 -8.79 9.57 4.90
N GLY A 114 -9.47 8.44 4.70
CA GLY A 114 -10.76 8.37 4.02
C GLY A 114 -10.68 8.21 2.50
N THR A 115 -9.47 8.18 1.94
CA THR A 115 -9.26 7.88 0.52
C THR A 115 -9.65 6.42 0.21
N ILE A 116 -10.48 6.25 -0.81
CA ILE A 116 -10.81 4.95 -1.41
C ILE A 116 -10.03 4.83 -2.72
N TYR A 117 -9.18 3.80 -2.82
CA TYR A 117 -8.43 3.52 -4.02
C TYR A 117 -9.34 2.82 -5.04
N VAL A 118 -9.63 3.45 -6.19
CA VAL A 118 -10.60 2.93 -7.17
C VAL A 118 -9.90 2.14 -8.27
N SER A 119 -8.90 2.73 -8.90
CA SER A 119 -8.15 2.07 -9.98
C SER A 119 -6.76 2.65 -10.13
N GLN A 120 -5.88 1.88 -10.76
CA GLN A 120 -4.51 2.27 -11.01
C GLN A 120 -4.04 1.71 -12.36
N ASP A 121 -3.34 2.52 -13.14
CA ASP A 121 -2.57 2.09 -14.32
C ASP A 121 -1.11 2.46 -14.05
N ILE A 122 -0.21 1.47 -14.11
CA ILE A 122 1.23 1.66 -13.84
C ILE A 122 2.08 0.92 -14.87
N ARG A 123 3.27 1.45 -15.11
CA ARG A 123 4.32 0.87 -15.94
C ARG A 123 5.59 0.76 -15.13
N PHE A 124 6.27 -0.38 -15.22
CA PHE A 124 7.59 -0.61 -14.65
C PHE A 124 8.63 -0.40 -15.74
N HIS A 125 9.55 0.54 -15.54
CA HIS A 125 10.51 0.97 -16.57
C HIS A 125 11.92 0.46 -16.31
N SER A 126 12.33 0.41 -15.04
CA SER A 126 13.63 -0.09 -14.62
C SER A 126 13.52 -0.83 -13.29
N PRO A 127 14.46 -1.74 -12.95
CA PRO A 127 14.46 -2.41 -11.66
C PRO A 127 14.82 -1.42 -10.55
N LEU A 128 14.36 -1.69 -9.34
CA LEU A 128 14.96 -1.15 -8.11
C LEU A 128 15.71 -2.28 -7.42
N TYR A 129 16.94 -2.02 -7.02
CA TYR A 129 17.73 -3.02 -6.33
C TYR A 129 17.52 -2.95 -4.81
N ILE A 130 17.77 -4.08 -4.14
CA ILE A 130 17.71 -4.14 -2.68
C ILE A 130 18.71 -3.13 -2.10
N ASP A 131 18.31 -2.46 -1.02
CA ASP A 131 19.02 -1.37 -0.33
C ASP A 131 19.20 -0.07 -1.15
N GLU A 132 18.72 -0.01 -2.39
CA GLU A 132 18.66 1.23 -3.18
C GLU A 132 17.53 2.15 -2.71
N GLU A 133 17.79 3.45 -2.62
CA GLU A 133 16.76 4.45 -2.29
C GLU A 133 15.85 4.74 -3.49
N VAL A 134 14.53 4.72 -3.25
CA VAL A 134 13.50 5.14 -4.20
C VAL A 134 12.67 6.27 -3.61
N THR A 135 12.43 7.31 -4.42
CA THR A 135 11.53 8.41 -4.11
C THR A 135 10.22 8.19 -4.85
N ALA A 136 9.14 7.92 -4.10
CA ALA A 136 7.79 7.86 -4.62
C ALA A 136 7.13 9.23 -4.49
N LEU A 137 6.49 9.71 -5.56
CA LEU A 137 5.81 10.99 -5.65
C LEU A 137 4.39 10.81 -6.18
N VAL A 138 3.46 11.49 -5.53
CA VAL A 138 2.06 11.61 -5.93
C VAL A 138 1.77 13.06 -6.21
N GLN A 139 1.13 13.37 -7.32
CA GLN A 139 0.67 14.71 -7.65
C GLN A 139 -0.77 14.69 -8.16
N ILE A 140 -1.63 15.55 -7.63
CA ILE A 140 -3.01 15.69 -8.11
C ILE A 140 -2.99 16.32 -9.50
N SER A 141 -3.46 15.56 -10.49
CA SER A 141 -3.52 15.99 -11.89
C SER A 141 -4.89 16.53 -12.27
N ASN A 142 -5.96 16.04 -11.63
CA ASN A 142 -7.31 16.51 -11.88
C ASN A 142 -8.26 16.18 -10.71
N ILE A 143 -9.32 16.96 -10.56
CA ILE A 143 -10.38 16.77 -9.56
C ILE A 143 -11.74 16.88 -10.25
N ARG A 144 -12.60 15.87 -10.08
CA ARG A 144 -13.97 15.88 -10.60
C ARG A 144 -14.94 15.31 -9.59
N ARG A 145 -15.84 16.16 -9.06
CA ARG A 145 -16.83 15.80 -8.02
C ARG A 145 -16.15 15.24 -6.77
N SER A 146 -16.24 13.94 -6.51
CA SER A 146 -15.60 13.23 -5.39
C SER A 146 -14.44 12.34 -5.85
N THR A 147 -14.04 12.46 -7.12
CA THR A 147 -12.98 11.69 -7.76
C THR A 147 -11.73 12.55 -7.93
N VAL A 148 -10.59 12.02 -7.53
CA VAL A 148 -9.27 12.65 -7.67
C VAL A 148 -8.44 11.76 -8.60
N TYR A 149 -7.83 12.40 -9.58
CA TYR A 149 -6.85 11.78 -10.48
C TYR A 149 -5.46 12.21 -10.02
N ALA A 150 -4.57 11.24 -9.85
CA ALA A 150 -3.21 11.47 -9.40
C ALA A 150 -2.20 10.89 -10.39
N ALA A 151 -1.20 11.69 -10.76
CA ALA A 151 0.00 11.21 -11.42
C ALA A 151 0.93 10.58 -10.37
N LEU A 152 1.56 9.48 -10.75
CA LEU A 152 2.40 8.66 -9.89
C LEU A 152 3.78 8.47 -10.52
N THR A 153 4.83 8.64 -9.73
CA THR A 153 6.19 8.35 -10.16
C THR A 153 6.99 7.77 -9.00
N CYS A 154 7.83 6.78 -9.27
CA CYS A 154 8.88 6.33 -8.38
C CYS A 154 10.22 6.41 -9.12
N THR A 155 11.19 7.10 -8.53
CA THR A 155 12.51 7.33 -9.12
C THR A 155 13.58 6.75 -8.21
N ALA A 156 14.49 5.95 -8.76
CA ALA A 156 15.70 5.51 -8.09
C ALA A 156 16.60 6.74 -7.84
N LYS A 157 16.83 7.08 -6.57
CA LYS A 157 17.36 8.39 -6.18
C LYS A 157 18.80 8.62 -6.66
N GLU A 158 19.67 7.62 -6.53
CA GLU A 158 21.08 7.74 -6.92
C GLU A 158 21.26 7.68 -8.44
N ARG A 159 20.50 6.82 -9.12
CA ARG A 159 20.59 6.66 -10.58
C ARG A 159 19.80 7.71 -11.36
N ASN A 160 18.89 8.42 -10.69
CA ASN A 160 17.93 9.33 -11.31
C ASN A 160 17.13 8.66 -12.45
N GLU A 161 16.79 7.39 -12.26
CA GLU A 161 16.02 6.59 -13.22
C GLU A 161 14.59 6.39 -12.74
N VAL A 162 13.62 6.55 -13.63
CA VAL A 162 12.23 6.22 -13.33
C VAL A 162 12.10 4.71 -13.24
N VAL A 163 11.69 4.21 -12.07
CA VAL A 163 11.44 2.79 -11.78
C VAL A 163 10.00 2.44 -12.16
N LEU A 164 9.06 3.29 -11.75
CA LEU A 164 7.63 3.11 -11.95
C LEU A 164 7.00 4.46 -12.28
N SER A 165 6.08 4.51 -13.24
CA SER A 165 5.20 5.67 -13.40
C SER A 165 3.79 5.24 -13.78
N GLY A 166 2.81 6.13 -13.56
CA GLY A 166 1.42 5.80 -13.84
C GLY A 166 0.42 6.84 -13.36
N GLN A 167 -0.83 6.41 -13.25
CA GLN A 167 -1.92 7.21 -12.73
C GLN A 167 -2.81 6.39 -11.80
N ALA A 168 -3.35 7.04 -10.77
CA ALA A 168 -4.40 6.50 -9.91
C ALA A 168 -5.67 7.33 -10.00
N ILE A 169 -6.78 6.64 -9.82
CA ILE A 169 -8.08 7.22 -9.56
C ILE A 169 -8.44 6.84 -8.12
N VAL A 170 -8.69 7.86 -7.30
CA VAL A 170 -9.14 7.69 -5.93
C VAL A 170 -10.40 8.50 -5.66
N MET A 171 -11.14 8.11 -4.64
CA MET A 171 -12.32 8.83 -4.18
C MET A 171 -12.13 9.31 -2.75
N ILE A 172 -12.70 10.48 -2.46
CA ILE A 172 -12.69 11.06 -1.12
C ILE A 172 -14.04 11.71 -0.81
N PRO A 173 -14.54 11.64 0.44
CA PRO A 173 -15.79 12.27 0.81
C PRO A 173 -15.75 13.79 0.63
N LYS A 174 -16.93 14.37 0.48
CA LYS A 174 -17.15 15.81 0.66
C LYS A 174 -17.24 16.14 2.14
N ARG A 175 -16.91 17.37 2.52
CA ARG A 175 -16.94 17.80 3.93
C ARG A 175 -18.29 17.54 4.63
N ASN A 176 -19.40 17.74 3.93
CA ASN A 176 -20.74 17.50 4.48
C ASN A 176 -21.08 16.01 4.72
N GLN A 177 -20.28 15.08 4.19
CA GLN A 177 -20.42 13.64 4.42
C GLN A 177 -19.59 13.14 5.61
N ILE A 178 -18.74 14.00 6.19
CA ILE A 178 -17.85 13.67 7.31
C ILE A 178 -18.47 14.10 8.65
N GLN A 179 -19.36 15.09 8.65
CA GLN A 179 -19.95 15.71 9.85
C GLN A 179 -21.31 15.12 10.27
N SER A 180 -21.73 13.99 9.67
CA SER A 180 -23.00 13.33 9.98
C SER A 180 -22.79 12.17 10.96
N GLU A 181 -22.44 12.49 12.20
CA GLU A 181 -22.60 11.63 13.38
C GLU A 181 -23.11 12.48 14.56
#